data_AF-A0A1M6YZ78-F1
#
_entry.id   AF-A0A1M6YZ78-F1
#
_cell.length_a   1.000
_cell.length_b   1.000
_cell.length_c   1.000
_cell.angle_alpha   90.00
_cell.angle_beta   90.00
_cell.angle_gamma   90.00
#
_symmetry.space_group_name_H-M   'P 1'
#
loop_
_entity.id
_entity.type
_entity.pdbx_description
1 polymer ?
#
loop_
_entity_poly.entity_id
_entity_poly.type
_entity_poly.pdbx_seq_one_letter_code
_entity_poly.pdbx_strand_id
1 'polypeptide(L)'
;MATSPDSTDSTRRWVATLIVALLLAQAGLWAWRKIRPPEQSVAQAGLQHKIAASMAYDTALLRADSLLTAADTVAASRLLDSLSRQPTAGLFPIERQKLQQLQQRLSGGRPVSAAARRARSSGSPAE
;
A
#
# COMPACT_ATOMS: atom_id res chain seq x y z
N MET A 1 -72.80 33.59 -14.66
CA MET A 1 -71.84 33.21 -13.62
C MET A 1 -71.10 31.97 -14.09
N ALA A 2 -69.90 32.14 -14.66
CA ALA A 2 -69.09 31.02 -15.13
C ALA A 2 -68.18 30.57 -13.98
N THR A 3 -68.41 29.38 -13.45
CA THR A 3 -67.54 28.74 -12.45
C THR A 3 -66.32 28.21 -13.16
N SER A 4 -65.14 28.83 -12.97
CA SER A 4 -63.87 28.40 -13.55
C SER A 4 -63.45 27.03 -13.01
N PRO A 5 -63.49 25.93 -13.79
CA PRO A 5 -63.15 24.60 -13.29
C PRO A 5 -61.65 24.25 -13.40
N ASP A 6 -60.81 25.09 -13.99
CA ASP A 6 -59.53 24.62 -14.55
C ASP A 6 -58.32 24.61 -13.60
N SER A 7 -58.31 25.40 -12.53
CA SER A 7 -57.07 25.64 -11.75
C SER A 7 -56.67 24.41 -10.91
N THR A 8 -57.65 23.71 -10.33
CA THR A 8 -57.41 22.56 -9.46
C THR A 8 -57.00 21.32 -10.25
N ASP A 9 -57.58 21.10 -11.44
CA ASP A 9 -57.22 20.00 -12.34
C ASP A 9 -55.83 20.20 -12.96
N SER A 10 -55.49 21.43 -13.35
CA SER A 10 -54.15 21.79 -13.81
C SER A 10 -53.11 21.54 -12.72
N THR A 11 -53.37 21.98 -11.48
CA THR A 11 -52.47 21.77 -10.34
C THR A 11 -52.28 20.28 -10.04
N ARG A 12 -53.35 19.47 -10.07
CA ARG A 12 -53.27 18.02 -9.87
C ARG A 12 -52.43 17.33 -10.93
N ARG A 13 -52.56 17.76 -12.19
CA ARG A 13 -51.74 17.25 -13.30
C ARG A 13 -50.26 17.57 -13.12
N TRP A 14 -49.92 18.79 -12.72
CA TRP A 14 -48.54 19.18 -12.41
C TRP A 14 -47.95 18.43 -11.22
N VAL A 15 -48.74 18.21 -10.18
CA VAL A 15 -48.31 17.41 -9.03
C VAL A 15 -48.07 15.95 -9.45
N ALA A 16 -48.97 15.37 -10.25
CA ALA A 16 -48.81 14.00 -10.75
C ALA A 16 -47.56 13.84 -11.61
N THR A 17 -47.26 14.80 -12.50
CA THR A 17 -46.05 14.74 -13.34
C THR A 17 -44.77 14.87 -12.51
N LEU A 18 -44.76 15.73 -11.48
CA LEU A 18 -43.62 15.85 -10.57
C LEU A 18 -43.39 14.56 -9.75
N ILE A 19 -44.46 13.92 -9.28
CA ILE A 19 -44.35 12.64 -8.57
C ILE A 19 -43.78 11.55 -9.49
N VAL A 20 -44.27 11.45 -10.72
CA VAL A 20 -43.77 10.46 -11.69
C VAL A 20 -42.31 10.74 -12.04
N ALA A 21 -41.94 12.00 -12.25
CA ALA A 21 -40.55 12.39 -12.52
C ALA A 21 -39.62 12.03 -11.34
N LEU A 22 -40.07 12.26 -10.10
CA LEU A 22 -39.32 11.91 -8.90
C LEU A 22 -39.13 10.39 -8.76
N LEU A 23 -40.19 9.61 -9.03
CA LEU A 23 -40.14 8.15 -9.01
C LEU A 23 -39.18 7.60 -10.08
N LEU A 24 -39.22 8.16 -11.29
CA LEU A 24 -38.29 7.79 -12.36
C LEU A 24 -36.85 8.14 -12.01
N ALA A 25 -36.60 9.29 -11.39
CA ALA A 25 -35.27 9.68 -10.93
C ALA A 25 -34.74 8.73 -9.84
N GLN A 26 -35.60 8.33 -8.88
CA GLN A 26 -35.22 7.35 -7.86
C GLN A 26 -34.97 5.96 -8.44
N ALA A 27 -35.81 5.50 -9.36
CA ALA A 27 -35.62 4.22 -10.04
C ALA A 27 -34.33 4.21 -10.87
N GLY A 28 -34.03 5.31 -11.57
CA GLY A 28 -32.78 5.51 -12.30
C GLY A 28 -31.56 5.48 -11.38
N LEU A 29 -31.63 6.16 -10.22
CA LEU A 29 -30.55 6.17 -9.25
C LEU A 29 -30.33 4.78 -8.62
N TRP A 30 -31.41 4.06 -8.34
CA TRP A 30 -31.34 2.70 -7.80
C TRP A 30 -30.77 1.71 -8.82
N ALA A 31 -31.24 1.77 -10.06
CA ALA A 31 -30.70 0.98 -11.17
C ALA A 31 -29.22 1.28 -11.38
N TRP A 32 -28.83 2.56 -11.39
CA TRP A 32 -27.43 2.97 -11.55
C TRP A 32 -26.55 2.43 -10.41
N ARG A 33 -27.03 2.48 -9.17
CA ARG A 33 -26.32 1.93 -8.02
C ARG A 33 -26.19 0.40 -8.06
N LYS A 34 -27.17 -0.29 -8.66
CA LYS A 34 -27.14 -1.75 -8.85
C LYS A 34 -26.24 -2.18 -10.03
N ILE A 35 -26.12 -1.33 -11.04
CA ILE A 35 -25.34 -1.56 -12.26
C ILE A 35 -23.88 -1.11 -12.10
N ARG A 36 -23.56 -0.22 -11.14
CA ARG A 36 -22.16 0.12 -10.82
C ARG A 36 -21.39 -1.17 -10.49
N PRO A 37 -20.41 -1.55 -11.30
CA PRO A 37 -19.68 -2.77 -11.08
C PRO A 37 -18.84 -2.66 -9.80
N PRO A 38 -18.63 -3.77 -9.07
CA PRO A 38 -17.76 -3.83 -7.88
C PRO A 38 -16.27 -3.59 -8.20
N GLU A 39 -15.93 -3.24 -9.43
CA GLU A 39 -14.58 -2.87 -9.89
C GLU A 39 -13.88 -1.89 -8.93
N GLN A 40 -14.60 -0.91 -8.37
CA GLN A 40 -14.03 0.02 -7.39
C GLN A 40 -13.69 -0.64 -6.05
N SER A 41 -14.49 -1.59 -5.57
CA SER A 41 -14.21 -2.28 -4.30
C SER A 41 -13.10 -3.33 -4.47
N VAL A 42 -13.03 -4.00 -5.63
CA VAL A 42 -11.94 -4.95 -5.95
C VAL A 42 -10.63 -4.22 -6.16
N ALA A 43 -10.63 -3.09 -6.87
CA ALA A 43 -9.44 -2.26 -7.04
C ALA A 43 -8.96 -1.66 -5.71
N GLN A 44 -9.88 -1.22 -4.83
CA GLN A 44 -9.54 -0.75 -3.49
C GLN A 44 -9.02 -1.87 -2.59
N ALA A 45 -9.63 -3.06 -2.61
CA ALA A 45 -9.14 -4.20 -1.85
C ALA A 45 -7.75 -4.64 -2.33
N GLY A 46 -7.51 -4.65 -3.64
CA GLY A 46 -6.19 -4.89 -4.22
C GLY A 46 -5.17 -3.84 -3.81
N LEU A 47 -5.54 -2.56 -3.80
CA LEU A 47 -4.70 -1.47 -3.31
C LEU A 47 -4.39 -1.59 -1.81
N GLN A 48 -5.40 -1.86 -0.98
CA GLN A 48 -5.22 -2.06 0.46
C GLN A 48 -4.31 -3.26 0.75
N HIS A 49 -4.47 -4.35 0.00
CA HIS A 49 -3.60 -5.52 0.11
C HIS A 49 -2.15 -5.20 -0.28
N LYS A 50 -1.96 -4.43 -1.37
CA LYS A 50 -0.64 -3.93 -1.77
C LYS A 50 -0.01 -3.03 -0.71
N ILE A 51 -0.77 -2.09 -0.15
CA ILE A 51 -0.29 -1.19 0.91
C ILE A 51 0.08 -1.97 2.16
N ALA A 52 -0.73 -2.96 2.57
CA ALA A 52 -0.42 -3.79 3.72
C ALA A 52 0.85 -4.64 3.50
N ALA A 53 1.00 -5.24 2.32
CA ALA A 53 2.21 -5.98 1.96
C ALA A 53 3.45 -5.09 1.93
N SER A 54 3.32 -3.87 1.40
CA SER A 54 4.36 -2.85 1.38
C SER A 54 4.79 -2.43 2.80
N MET A 55 3.85 -2.07 3.66
CA MET A 55 4.12 -1.73 5.06
C MET A 55 4.85 -2.84 5.81
N ALA A 56 4.45 -4.10 5.60
CA ALA A 56 5.12 -5.25 6.20
C ALA A 56 6.56 -5.40 5.68
N TYR A 57 6.78 -5.19 4.39
CA TYR A 57 8.10 -5.24 3.77
C TYR A 57 9.02 -4.12 4.26
N ASP A 58 8.53 -2.89 4.35
CA ASP A 58 9.31 -1.74 4.85
C ASP A 58 9.69 -1.93 6.33
N THR A 59 8.78 -2.48 7.14
CA THR A 59 9.06 -2.84 8.54
C THR A 59 10.17 -3.89 8.64
N ALA A 60 10.17 -4.88 7.75
CA ALA A 60 11.21 -5.90 7.70
C ALA A 60 12.57 -5.34 7.23
N LEU A 61 12.56 -4.40 6.28
CA LEU A 61 13.77 -3.68 5.84
C LEU A 61 14.35 -2.81 6.97
N LEU A 62 13.51 -2.09 7.71
CA LEU A 62 13.92 -1.33 8.90
C LEU A 62 14.54 -2.26 9.95
N ARG A 63 13.98 -3.47 10.13
CA ARG A 63 14.57 -4.47 11.02
C ARG A 63 15.94 -4.94 10.52
N ALA A 64 16.10 -5.21 9.22
CA ALA A 64 17.41 -5.55 8.66
C ALA A 64 18.45 -4.43 8.88
N ASP A 65 18.06 -3.17 8.71
CA ASP A 65 18.93 -2.01 8.96
C ASP A 65 19.31 -1.87 10.43
N SER A 66 18.37 -2.12 11.35
CA SER A 66 18.65 -2.13 12.79
C SER A 66 19.65 -3.24 13.17
N LEU A 67 19.52 -4.44 12.58
CA LEU A 67 20.46 -5.54 12.77
C LEU A 67 21.85 -5.21 12.22
N LEU A 68 21.92 -4.51 11.07
CA LEU A 68 23.18 -4.01 10.53
C LEU A 68 23.83 -2.98 11.44
N THR A 69 23.04 -2.08 12.01
CA THR A 69 23.52 -1.07 12.97
C THR A 69 24.02 -1.72 14.26
N ALA A 70 23.39 -2.81 14.69
CA ALA A 70 23.84 -3.63 15.83
C ALA A 70 25.01 -4.58 15.51
N ALA A 71 25.60 -4.49 14.30
CA ALA A 71 26.66 -5.37 13.79
C ALA A 71 26.29 -6.87 13.67
N ASP A 72 25.00 -7.21 13.75
CA ASP A 72 24.49 -8.57 13.51
C ASP A 72 24.25 -8.79 12.01
N THR A 73 25.36 -8.87 11.27
CA THR A 73 25.36 -8.99 9.80
C THR A 73 24.82 -10.34 9.31
N VAL A 74 24.87 -11.38 10.14
CA VAL A 74 24.37 -12.73 9.80
C VAL A 74 22.84 -12.77 9.87
N ALA A 75 22.25 -12.22 10.94
CA ALA A 75 20.79 -12.12 11.02
C ALA A 75 20.25 -11.17 9.94
N ALA A 76 20.91 -10.03 9.70
CA ALA A 76 20.52 -9.08 8.66
C ALA A 76 20.57 -9.68 7.25
N SER A 77 21.64 -10.40 6.91
CA SER A 77 21.80 -11.03 5.58
C SER A 77 20.76 -12.12 5.34
N ARG A 78 20.47 -12.97 6.34
CA ARG A 78 19.40 -13.98 6.25
C ARG A 78 18.03 -13.35 6.04
N LEU A 79 17.75 -12.24 6.74
CA LEU A 79 16.48 -11.54 6.62
C LEU A 79 16.35 -10.90 5.23
N LEU A 80 17.40 -10.28 4.70
CA LEU A 80 17.41 -9.70 3.36
C LEU A 80 17.35 -10.75 2.24
N ASP A 81 17.98 -11.92 2.42
CA ASP A 81 17.85 -13.05 1.48
C ASP A 81 16.44 -13.65 1.52
N SER A 82 15.79 -13.66 2.68
CA SER A 82 14.37 -14.03 2.77
C SER A 82 13.47 -13.01 2.07
N LEU A 83 13.75 -11.71 2.22
CA LEU A 83 12.97 -10.63 1.58
C LEU A 83 13.17 -10.59 0.06
N SER A 84 14.33 -10.98 -0.45
CA SER A 84 14.60 -11.01 -1.89
C SER A 84 13.87 -12.16 -2.61
N ARG A 85 13.55 -13.23 -1.89
CA ARG A 85 12.81 -14.41 -2.41
C ARG A 85 11.29 -14.26 -2.34
N GLN A 86 10.79 -13.23 -1.66
CA GLN A 86 9.35 -13.00 -1.58
C GLN A 86 8.79 -12.48 -2.91
N PRO A 87 7.56 -12.89 -3.28
CA PRO A 87 6.92 -12.41 -4.50
C PRO A 87 6.69 -10.90 -4.43
N THR A 88 7.49 -10.15 -5.19
CA THR A 88 7.50 -8.67 -5.21
C THR A 88 6.44 -8.05 -6.12
N ALA A 89 5.56 -8.86 -6.72
CA ALA A 89 4.51 -8.40 -7.64
C ALA A 89 3.54 -7.37 -7.03
N GLY A 90 3.47 -7.30 -5.69
CA GLY A 90 2.70 -6.32 -4.93
C GLY A 90 3.49 -5.13 -4.37
N LEU A 91 4.82 -5.13 -4.47
CA LEU A 91 5.69 -4.15 -3.80
C LEU A 91 5.96 -2.93 -4.66
N PHE A 92 6.17 -1.78 -4.01
CA PHE A 92 6.50 -0.55 -4.69
C PHE A 92 7.96 -0.57 -5.19
N PRO A 93 8.27 0.13 -6.30
CA PRO A 93 9.64 0.20 -6.84
C PRO A 93 10.68 0.70 -5.82
N ILE A 94 10.25 1.57 -4.91
CA ILE A 94 11.08 2.16 -3.84
C ILE A 94 11.59 1.08 -2.88
N GLU A 95 10.80 0.05 -2.59
CA GLU A 95 11.17 -1.01 -1.65
C GLU A 95 12.26 -1.92 -2.24
N ARG A 96 12.20 -2.15 -3.56
CA ARG A 96 13.24 -2.85 -4.31
C ARG A 96 14.57 -2.07 -4.30
N GLN A 97 14.51 -0.74 -4.42
CA GLN A 97 15.70 0.11 -4.31
C GLN A 97 16.30 0.08 -2.90
N LYS A 98 15.47 0.16 -1.85
CA LYS A 98 15.92 0.05 -0.45
C LYS A 98 16.60 -1.29 -0.15
N LEU A 99 16.02 -2.40 -0.62
CA LEU A 99 16.61 -3.73 -0.48
C LEU A 99 18.00 -3.79 -1.12
N GLN A 100 18.14 -3.30 -2.36
CA GLN A 100 19.43 -3.26 -3.06
C GLN A 100 20.46 -2.40 -2.31
N GLN A 101 20.04 -1.25 -1.78
CA GLN A 101 20.91 -0.38 -0.99
C GLN A 101 21.42 -1.06 0.29
N LEU A 102 20.56 -1.79 1.00
CA LEU A 102 20.95 -2.55 2.20
C LEU A 102 21.87 -3.73 1.86
N GLN A 103 21.62 -4.43 0.75
CA GLN A 103 22.52 -5.48 0.26
C GLN A 103 23.89 -4.92 -0.12
N GLN A 104 23.95 -3.73 -0.74
CA GLN A 104 25.21 -3.03 -1.01
C GLN A 104 25.94 -2.63 0.27
N ARG A 105 25.22 -2.17 1.32
CA ARG A 105 25.84 -1.87 2.63
C ARG A 105 26.43 -3.11 3.29
N LEU A 106 25.78 -4.27 3.18
CA LEU A 106 26.33 -5.55 3.61
C LEU A 106 27.58 -5.96 2.84
N SER A 107 27.58 -5.72 1.52
CA SER A 107 28.67 -6.12 0.63
C SER A 107 29.88 -5.18 0.73
N GLY A 108 29.64 -3.89 0.92
CA GLY A 108 30.67 -2.86 1.12
C GLY A 108 31.17 -2.75 2.56
N GLY A 109 30.37 -3.18 3.54
CA GLY A 109 30.71 -3.24 4.96
C GLY A 109 31.48 -4.51 5.33
N ARG A 110 32.60 -4.79 4.66
CA ARG A 110 33.50 -5.89 5.03
C ARG A 110 34.06 -5.60 6.45
N PRO A 111 34.08 -6.57 7.37
CA PRO A 111 34.13 -6.31 8.81
C PRO A 111 35.47 -5.70 9.24
N VAL A 112 35.40 -4.58 9.96
CA VAL A 112 36.50 -3.94 10.70
C VAL A 112 37.17 -4.92 11.70
N SER A 113 36.54 -6.07 11.97
CA SER A 113 37.08 -7.16 12.78
C SER A 113 38.33 -7.84 12.19
N ALA A 114 38.58 -7.75 10.87
CA ALA A 114 39.81 -8.29 10.27
C ALA A 114 41.02 -7.35 10.44
N ALA A 115 40.77 -6.03 10.51
CA ALA A 115 41.82 -5.03 10.73
C ALA A 115 42.28 -5.00 12.19
N ALA A 116 41.35 -5.13 13.15
CA ALA A 116 41.67 -5.16 14.57
C ALA A 116 42.46 -6.42 15.00
N ARG A 117 42.32 -7.54 14.27
CA ARG A 117 43.04 -8.79 14.58
C ARG A 117 44.47 -8.81 14.03
N ARG A 118 44.76 -8.08 12.93
CA ARG A 118 46.12 -7.89 12.41
C ARG A 118 46.95 -6.87 13.20
N ALA A 119 46.30 -5.85 13.79
CA ALA A 119 46.99 -4.87 14.63
C ALA A 119 47.41 -5.42 16.01
N ARG A 120 46.81 -6.53 16.47
CA ARG A 120 47.15 -7.15 17.75
C ARG A 120 48.15 -8.31 17.64
N SER A 121 48.50 -8.74 16.43
CA SER A 121 49.50 -9.79 16.17
C SER A 121 50.87 -9.25 15.74
N SER A 122 51.06 -7.92 15.67
CA SER A 122 52.31 -7.29 15.23
C SER A 122 53.06 -6.54 16.34
N GLY A 123 52.73 -6.77 17.61
CA GLY A 123 53.33 -6.09 18.75
C GLY A 123 53.84 -7.06 19.81
N SER A 124 54.81 -7.91 19.44
CA SER A 124 55.68 -8.59 20.39
C SER A 124 57.08 -8.70 19.78
N PRO A 125 58.03 -7.93 20.33
CA PRO A 125 59.30 -8.45 20.80
C PRO A 125 59.32 -8.24 22.32
N ALA A 126 59.46 -9.28 23.15
CA ALA A 126 60.67 -10.08 23.35
C ALA A 126 61.87 -9.20 23.69
N GLU A 127 62.16 -9.19 25.00
CA GLU A 127 63.39 -8.78 25.71
C GLU A 127 63.74 -7.29 25.84
#